data_AF-A0A1N6V103-F1
#
_entry.id   AF-A0A1N6V103-F1
#
_cell.length_a   1.000
_cell.length_b   1.000
_cell.length_c   1.000
_cell.angle_alpha   90.00
_cell.angle_beta   90.00
_cell.angle_gamma   90.00
#
_symmetry.space_group_name_H-M   'P 1'
#
loop_
_entity.id
_entity.type
_entity.pdbx_description
1 polymer ?
#
loop_
_entity_poly.entity_id
_entity_poly.type
_entity_poly.pdbx_seq_one_letter_code
_entity_poly.pdbx_strand_id
1 'polypeptide(L)'
;MSPSTADETHQELRLKLQQQRQRIQHLLAPPGFAEDAFPRSMTMRLLTRHPTPALRLASQLVLLLLSPRLVRTLSGALLLSRLLYALTANRRPPS
;
A
#
# COMPACT_ATOMS: atom_id res chain seq x y z
N MET A 1 4.13 19.71 52.70
CA MET A 1 4.71 19.65 51.34
C MET A 1 5.32 18.28 51.18
N SER A 2 4.64 17.36 50.49
CA SER A 2 5.09 15.96 50.35
C SER A 2 5.31 15.63 48.87
N PRO A 3 6.48 15.97 48.29
CA PRO A 3 6.82 15.60 46.91
C PRO A 3 7.50 14.23 46.75
N SER A 4 7.85 13.51 47.83
CA SER A 4 8.77 12.34 47.74
C SER A 4 8.22 11.13 46.97
N THR A 5 6.95 10.75 47.17
CA THR A 5 6.45 9.43 46.71
C THR A 5 6.10 9.41 45.22
N ALA A 6 5.70 10.53 44.64
CA ALA A 6 5.46 10.65 43.20
C ALA A 6 6.78 10.61 42.42
N ASP A 7 7.84 11.22 42.95
CA ASP A 7 9.14 11.24 42.29
C ASP A 7 9.82 9.86 42.33
N GLU A 8 9.68 9.13 43.44
CA GLU A 8 10.16 7.75 43.60
C GLU A 8 9.46 6.79 42.62
N THR A 9 8.13 6.86 42.49
CA THR A 9 7.38 6.03 41.54
C THR A 9 7.72 6.36 40.08
N HIS A 10 7.97 7.63 39.78
CA HIS A 10 8.39 8.07 38.45
C HIS A 10 9.80 7.57 38.11
N GLN A 11 10.73 7.56 39.08
CA GLN A 11 12.07 7.00 38.88
C GLN A 11 12.02 5.49 38.63
N GLU A 12 11.25 4.74 39.42
CA GLU A 12 11.09 3.29 39.20
C GLU A 12 10.50 2.98 37.82
N LEU A 13 9.49 3.75 37.38
CA LEU A 13 8.88 3.59 36.07
C LEU A 13 9.89 3.85 34.96
N ARG A 14 10.73 4.90 35.08
CA ARG A 14 11.78 5.21 34.11
C ARG A 14 12.80 4.08 34.02
N LEU A 15 13.22 3.51 35.15
CA LEU A 15 14.16 2.39 35.17
C LEU A 15 13.57 1.15 34.48
N LYS A 16 12.31 0.81 34.78
CA LYS A 16 11.61 -0.33 34.13
C LYS A 16 11.48 -0.13 32.63
N LEU A 17 11.11 1.07 32.18
CA LEU A 17 11.00 1.39 30.75
C LEU A 17 12.35 1.38 30.04
N GLN A 18 13.41 1.85 30.70
CA GLN A 18 14.77 1.82 30.15
C GLN A 18 15.25 0.38 29.98
N GLN A 19 15.04 -0.48 30.98
CA GLN A 19 15.38 -1.89 30.91
C GLN A 19 14.59 -2.62 29.81
N GLN A 20 13.31 -2.28 29.64
CA GLN A 20 12.48 -2.83 28.57
C GLN A 20 12.97 -2.39 27.19
N ARG A 21 13.36 -1.12 27.01
CA ARG A 21 13.95 -0.63 25.75
C ARG A 21 15.26 -1.33 25.42
N GLN A 22 16.13 -1.56 26.40
CA GLN A 22 17.38 -2.28 26.18
C GLN A 22 17.12 -3.72 25.72
N ARG A 23 16.17 -4.43 26.35
CA ARG A 23 15.76 -5.77 25.90
C ARG A 23 15.21 -5.78 24.48
N ILE A 24 14.36 -4.81 24.14
CA ILE A 24 13.80 -4.67 22.79
C ILE A 24 14.91 -4.39 21.78
N GLN A 25 15.88 -3.53 22.12
CA GLN A 25 17.01 -3.20 21.25
C GLN A 25 17.88 -4.43 20.97
N HIS A 26 18.15 -5.27 21.98
CA HIS A 26 18.87 -6.53 21.78
C HIS A 26 18.12 -7.53 20.90
N LEU A 27 16.79 -7.60 21.00
CA LEU A 27 15.97 -8.48 20.15
C LEU A 27 15.83 -7.97 18.71
N LEU A 28 15.88 -6.65 18.52
CA LEU A 28 15.75 -6.01 17.22
C LEU A 28 17.08 -5.82 16.48
N ALA A 29 18.22 -5.85 17.17
CA ALA A 29 19.53 -5.69 16.55
C ALA A 29 20.45 -6.85 16.97
N PRO A 30 20.26 -8.07 16.42
CA PRO A 30 21.28 -9.11 16.53
C PRO A 30 22.59 -8.60 15.91
N PRO A 31 23.75 -8.83 16.55
CA PRO A 31 25.03 -8.31 16.10
C PRO A 31 25.43 -9.00 14.80
N GLY A 32 25.09 -8.39 13.66
CA GLY A 32 25.38 -8.95 12.34
C GLY A 32 24.60 -8.32 11.19
N PHE A 33 23.47 -7.65 11.45
CA PHE A 33 22.70 -6.99 10.40
C PHE A 33 22.91 -5.48 10.45
N ALA A 34 23.93 -5.04 9.72
CA ALA A 34 23.97 -3.68 9.20
C ALA A 34 22.79 -3.51 8.23
N GLU A 35 21.89 -2.59 8.58
CA GLU A 35 20.86 -1.90 7.80
C GLU A 35 19.58 -1.77 8.63
N ASP A 36 19.36 -0.57 9.13
CA ASP A 36 18.25 -0.10 9.96
C ASP A 36 16.86 -0.25 9.32
N ALA A 37 16.36 -1.47 9.10
CA ALA A 37 15.05 -1.62 8.49
C ALA A 37 14.25 -2.81 9.02
N PHE A 38 14.12 -2.93 10.35
CA PHE A 38 12.93 -3.62 10.87
C PHE A 38 11.68 -2.82 10.46
N PRO A 39 10.79 -3.36 9.62
CA PRO A 39 9.69 -2.55 9.09
C PRO A 39 8.74 -2.23 10.23
N ARG A 40 8.66 -0.94 10.58
CA ARG A 40 7.88 -0.43 11.72
C ARG A 40 6.36 -0.59 11.50
N SER A 41 5.89 -0.61 10.26
CA SER A 41 4.47 -0.77 9.93
C SER A 41 4.17 -2.15 9.34
N MET A 42 2.96 -2.64 9.60
CA MET A 42 2.47 -3.90 9.03
C MET A 42 2.46 -3.88 7.50
N THR A 43 2.17 -2.73 6.89
CA THR A 43 2.18 -2.53 5.44
C THR A 43 3.58 -2.67 4.85
N MET A 44 4.59 -2.12 5.52
CA MET A 44 5.98 -2.24 5.08
C MET A 44 6.49 -3.67 5.25
N ARG A 45 6.09 -4.38 6.31
CA ARG A 45 6.37 -5.83 6.47
C ARG A 45 5.73 -6.66 5.36
N LEU A 46 4.51 -6.33 4.95
CA LEU A 46 3.82 -7.03 3.88
C LEU A 46 4.57 -6.87 2.55
N LEU A 47 5.00 -5.64 2.22
CA LEU A 47 5.72 -5.36 0.97
C LEU A 47 7.10 -6.03 0.91
N THR A 48 7.87 -6.02 2.00
CA THR A 48 9.23 -6.57 1.99
C THR A 48 9.28 -8.08 2.20
N ARG A 49 8.36 -8.65 2.96
CA ARG A 49 8.39 -10.07 3.33
C ARG A 49 7.61 -10.97 2.38
N HIS A 50 6.57 -10.43 1.72
CA HIS A 50 5.71 -11.19 0.82
C HIS A 50 5.34 -10.37 -0.42
N PRO A 51 6.27 -10.22 -1.39
CA PRO A 51 6.05 -9.42 -2.59
C PRO A 51 4.95 -10.00 -3.47
N THR A 52 4.82 -11.33 -3.54
CA THR A 52 3.85 -12.03 -4.40
C THR A 52 2.38 -11.70 -4.09
N PRO A 53 1.90 -11.77 -2.83
CA PRO A 53 0.53 -11.38 -2.52
C PRO A 53 0.31 -9.86 -2.64
N ALA A 54 1.31 -9.03 -2.32
CA ALA A 54 1.21 -7.58 -2.51
C ALA A 54 1.02 -7.21 -3.99
N LEU A 55 1.75 -7.87 -4.89
CA LEU A 55 1.60 -7.67 -6.33
C LEU A 55 0.22 -8.11 -6.85
N ARG A 56 -0.34 -9.20 -6.31
CA ARG A 56 -1.69 -9.66 -6.67
C ARG A 56 -2.78 -8.69 -6.22
N LEU A 57 -2.65 -8.10 -5.03
CA LEU A 57 -3.59 -7.08 -4.56
C LEU A 57 -3.49 -5.80 -5.39
N ALA A 58 -2.27 -5.37 -5.72
CA ALA A 58 -2.04 -4.22 -6.60
C ALA A 58 -2.62 -4.47 -8.00
N SER A 59 -2.43 -5.66 -8.59
CA SER A 59 -2.98 -5.98 -9.91
C SER A 59 -4.50 -6.06 -9.89
N GLN A 60 -5.11 -6.59 -8.84
CA GLN A 60 -6.57 -6.59 -8.67
C GLN A 60 -7.14 -5.17 -8.55
N LEU A 61 -6.48 -4.29 -7.81
CA LEU A 61 -6.86 -2.88 -7.73
C LEU A 61 -6.75 -2.19 -9.09
N VAL A 62 -5.63 -2.37 -9.79
CA VAL A 62 -5.47 -1.82 -11.14
C VAL A 62 -6.56 -2.34 -12.07
N LEU A 63 -6.88 -3.64 -12.03
CA LEU A 63 -7.93 -4.23 -12.85
C LEU A 63 -9.31 -3.64 -12.53
N LEU A 64 -9.63 -3.43 -11.25
CA LEU A 64 -10.88 -2.81 -10.80
C LEU A 64 -10.99 -1.35 -11.27
N LEU A 65 -9.90 -0.59 -11.27
CA LEU A 65 -9.89 0.80 -11.72
C LEU A 65 -9.85 0.94 -13.24
N LEU A 66 -9.19 0.03 -13.97
CA LEU A 66 -9.10 0.06 -15.43
C LEU A 66 -10.33 -0.51 -16.13
N SER A 67 -10.96 -1.54 -15.57
CA SER A 67 -12.10 -2.24 -16.20
C SER A 67 -13.24 -1.30 -16.62
N PRO A 68 -13.79 -0.41 -15.76
CA PRO A 68 -14.88 0.46 -16.19
C PRO A 68 -14.44 1.50 -17.22
N ARG A 69 -13.17 1.95 -17.17
CA ARG A 69 -12.62 2.92 -18.15
C ARG A 69 -12.44 2.28 -19.52
N LEU A 70 -11.89 1.07 -19.56
CA LEU A 70 -11.68 0.30 -20.79
C LEU A 70 -13.01 -0.07 -21.47
N VAL A 71 -14.00 -0.49 -20.68
CA VAL A 71 -15.35 -0.80 -21.21
C VAL A 71 -15.99 0.45 -21.82
N ARG A 72 -15.80 1.62 -21.20
CA ARG A 72 -16.34 2.89 -21.70
C ARG A 72 -15.65 3.33 -22.99
N THR A 73 -14.34 3.18 -23.11
CA THR A 73 -13.59 3.53 -24.33
C THR A 73 -13.89 2.59 -25.48
N LEU A 74 -13.98 1.27 -25.23
CA LEU A 74 -14.31 0.27 -26.24
C LEU A 74 -15.73 0.46 -26.78
N SER A 75 -16.70 0.67 -25.88
CA SER A 75 -18.09 0.94 -26.27
C SER A 75 -18.21 2.23 -27.10
N GLY A 76 -17.52 3.29 -26.68
CA GLY A 76 -17.47 4.55 -27.41
C GLY A 76 -16.85 4.41 -28.81
N ALA A 77 -15.71 3.72 -28.91
CA ALA A 77 -15.03 3.47 -30.18
C ALA A 77 -15.88 2.62 -31.14
N LEU A 78 -16.57 1.60 -30.63
CA LEU A 78 -17.48 0.77 -31.43
C LEU A 78 -18.66 1.57 -31.96
N LEU A 79 -19.29 2.41 -31.13
CA LEU A 79 -20.38 3.28 -31.57
C LEU A 79 -19.90 4.30 -32.61
N LEU A 80 -18.72 4.89 -32.40
CA LEU A 80 -18.11 5.82 -33.35
C LEU A 80 -17.81 5.12 -34.68
N SER A 81 -17.25 3.90 -34.64
CA SER A 81 -16.97 3.11 -35.84
C SER A 81 -18.25 2.76 -36.61
N ARG A 82 -19.34 2.43 -35.90
CA ARG A 82 -20.65 2.15 -36.52
C ARG A 82 -21.27 3.40 -37.12
N LEU A 83 -21.12 4.56 -36.48
CA LEU A 83 -21.57 5.84 -37.04
C LEU A 83 -20.79 6.18 -38.30
N LEU A 84 -19.46 6.06 -38.29
CA LEU A 84 -18.62 6.28 -39.46
C LEU A 84 -18.94 5.30 -40.59
N TYR A 85 -19.16 4.03 -40.26
CA TYR A 85 -19.57 3.02 -41.22
C TYR A 85 -20.94 3.33 -41.82
N ALA A 86 -21.93 3.71 -41.01
CA ALA A 86 -23.25 4.12 -41.50
C ALA A 86 -23.19 5.38 -42.39
N LEU A 87 -22.35 6.35 -42.01
CA LEU A 87 -22.16 7.59 -42.77
C LEU A 87 -21.49 7.33 -44.13
N THR A 88 -20.54 6.41 -44.17
CA THR A 88 -19.82 6.03 -45.40
C THR A 88 -20.65 5.10 -46.28
N ALA A 89 -21.44 4.19 -45.69
CA ALA A 89 -22.38 3.34 -46.40
C ALA A 89 -23.46 4.15 -47.13
N ASN A 90 -23.96 5.23 -46.53
CA ASN A 90 -24.93 6.14 -47.16
C ASN A 90 -24.33 7.04 -48.26
N ARG A 91 -23.00 7.06 -48.44
CA ARG A 91 -22.33 7.85 -49.49
C ARG A 91 -22.01 7.07 -50.76
N ARG A 92 -22.45 5.81 -50.91
CA ARG A 92 -22.36 5.13 -52.21
C ARG A 92 -23.32 5.82 -53.20
N PRO A 93 -22.83 6.43 -54.29
CA PRO A 93 -23.70 6.97 -55.32
C PRO A 93 -24.49 5.81 -55.96
N PRO A 94 -25.77 5.99 -56.30
CA PRO A 94 -26.49 5.03 -57.13
C PRO A 94 -25.78 4.95 -58.49
N SER A 95 -25.41 3.73 -58.87
CA SER A 95 -24.92 3.37 -60.21
C SER A 95 -26.00 3.59 -61.26
#